data_AF-A0A8S2VU26-F1
#
_entry.id   AF-A0A8S2VU26-F1
#
_cell.length_a   1.000
_cell.length_b   1.000
_cell.length_c   1.000
_cell.angle_alpha   90.00
_cell.angle_beta   90.00
_cell.angle_gamma   90.00
#
_symmetry.space_group_name_H-M   'P 1'
#
loop_
_entity.id
_entity.type
_entity.pdbx_description
1 polymer ?
#
loop_
_entity_poly.entity_id
_entity_poly.type
_entity_poly.pdbx_seq_one_letter_code
_entity_poly.pdbx_strand_id
1 'polypeptide(L)'
;WIAGQPEMSSRFRTLVNHNGLFDMRAMGYSTEELFFTEHDAGNYTVYDNPSAYEVYNPVNYVANWTQPMLIIVGAHDYRVPETQGIGAFTALQ
;
A
#
# COMPACT_ATOMS: atom_id res chain seq x y z
N TRP A 1 2.44 -3.01 7.47
CA TRP A 1 1.90 -4.04 6.55
C TRP A 1 2.65 -5.36 6.76
N ILE A 2 2.21 -6.46 6.14
CA ILE A 2 2.74 -7.82 6.39
C ILE A 2 3.75 -8.26 5.31
N ALA A 3 3.40 -8.18 4.04
CA ALA A 3 4.22 -8.69 2.94
C ALA A 3 5.58 -7.96 2.82
N GLY A 4 6.66 -8.72 2.68
CA GLY A 4 8.02 -8.18 2.54
C GLY A 4 8.68 -7.72 3.84
N GLN A 5 7.97 -7.76 4.97
CA GLN A 5 8.54 -7.49 6.29
C GLN A 5 9.16 -8.75 6.89
N PRO A 6 10.44 -8.75 7.30
CA PRO A 6 11.18 -9.96 7.70
C PRO A 6 10.52 -10.77 8.81
N GLU A 7 10.03 -10.10 9.86
CA GLU A 7 9.43 -10.76 11.02
C GLU A 7 8.02 -11.29 10.77
N MET A 8 7.31 -10.73 9.78
CA MET A 8 5.90 -11.02 9.53
C MET A 8 5.73 -12.02 8.39
N SER A 9 6.54 -11.89 7.34
CA SER A 9 6.44 -12.73 6.13
C SER A 9 6.61 -14.21 6.44
N SER A 10 7.51 -14.58 7.36
CA SER A 10 7.72 -15.98 7.76
C SER A 10 6.60 -16.60 8.61
N ARG A 11 5.65 -15.78 9.12
CA ARG A 11 4.57 -16.25 10.00
C ARG A 11 3.33 -16.72 9.26
N PHE A 12 3.16 -16.32 8.00
CA PHE A 12 1.94 -16.58 7.24
C PHE A 12 2.23 -17.41 5.99
N ARG A 13 1.39 -18.42 5.74
CA ARG A 13 1.47 -19.23 4.50
C ARG A 13 0.87 -18.54 3.29
N THR A 14 -0.11 -17.66 3.49
CA THR A 14 -0.85 -16.97 2.44
C THR A 14 -1.37 -15.66 2.99
N LEU A 15 -1.64 -14.71 2.11
CA LEU A 15 -2.16 -13.39 2.45
C LEU A 15 -3.46 -13.09 1.66
N VAL A 16 -4.30 -12.24 2.23
CA VAL A 16 -5.44 -11.62 1.54
C VAL A 16 -5.27 -10.11 1.68
N ASN A 17 -5.20 -9.42 0.54
CA ASN A 17 -5.15 -7.98 0.46
C ASN A 17 -6.50 -7.47 -0.08
N HIS A 18 -7.23 -6.73 0.75
CA HIS A 18 -8.55 -6.21 0.43
C HIS A 18 -8.52 -4.69 0.49
N ASN A 19 -8.64 -4.03 -0.68
CA ASN A 19 -8.51 -2.59 -0.86
C ASN A 19 -7.28 -2.03 -0.12
N GLY A 20 -6.14 -2.71 -0.21
CA GLY A 20 -4.91 -2.31 0.47
C GLY A 20 -4.08 -1.32 -0.34
N LEU A 21 -3.27 -0.55 0.38
CA LEU A 21 -2.34 0.43 -0.18
C LEU A 21 -1.07 -0.27 -0.69
N PHE A 22 -0.61 0.14 -1.87
CA PHE A 22 0.59 -0.38 -2.54
C PHE A 22 1.68 0.68 -2.65
N ASP A 23 1.35 1.86 -3.19
CA ASP A 23 2.21 3.04 -3.25
C ASP A 23 1.56 4.18 -2.47
N MET A 24 2.12 4.48 -1.30
CA MET A 24 1.62 5.52 -0.39
C MET A 24 1.74 6.92 -0.98
N ARG A 25 2.77 7.19 -1.79
CA ARG A 25 2.94 8.49 -2.44
C ARG A 25 1.87 8.67 -3.51
N ALA A 26 1.60 7.65 -4.32
CA ALA A 26 0.52 7.70 -5.31
C ALA A 26 -0.86 7.82 -4.63
N MET A 27 -1.05 7.11 -3.51
CA MET A 27 -2.27 7.16 -2.71
C MET A 27 -2.59 8.61 -2.30
N GLY A 28 -1.63 9.32 -1.67
CA GLY A 28 -1.87 10.67 -1.15
C GLY A 28 -2.29 11.73 -2.20
N TYR A 29 -2.19 11.43 -3.50
CA TYR A 29 -2.71 12.27 -4.58
C TYR A 29 -4.01 11.79 -5.22
N SER A 30 -4.47 10.57 -4.90
CA SER A 30 -5.53 9.89 -5.64
C SER A 30 -6.73 9.48 -4.80
N THR A 31 -6.69 9.71 -3.48
CA THR A 31 -7.82 9.48 -2.57
C THR A 31 -8.73 10.69 -2.41
N GLU A 32 -10.01 10.45 -2.11
CA GLU A 32 -10.90 11.49 -1.56
C GLU A 32 -10.85 11.59 -0.02
N GLU A 33 -10.25 10.61 0.66
CA GLU A 33 -10.10 10.53 2.11
C GLU A 33 -8.69 10.98 2.52
N LEU A 34 -8.46 12.31 2.54
CA LEU A 34 -7.15 12.92 2.79
C LEU A 34 -6.68 12.79 4.25
N PHE A 35 -7.63 12.68 5.20
CA PHE A 35 -7.30 12.70 6.62
C PHE A 35 -6.32 11.60 7.00
N PHE A 36 -6.57 10.33 6.60
CA PHE A 36 -5.71 9.21 6.98
C PHE A 36 -4.32 9.31 6.35
N THR A 37 -4.23 9.71 5.08
CA THR A 37 -2.95 9.82 4.38
C THR A 37 -2.04 10.85 5.01
N GLU A 38 -2.60 12.02 5.36
CA GLU A 38 -1.82 13.10 5.94
C GLU A 38 -1.50 12.83 7.41
N HIS A 39 -2.48 12.38 8.19
CA HIS A 39 -2.31 12.06 9.60
C HIS A 39 -1.20 11.03 9.82
N ASP A 40 -1.23 9.92 9.08
CA ASP A 40 -0.25 8.83 9.24
C ASP A 40 1.14 9.23 8.71
N ALA A 41 1.20 10.21 7.81
CA ALA A 41 2.44 10.85 7.37
C ALA A 41 2.91 11.98 8.31
N GLY A 42 2.30 12.16 9.48
CA GLY A 42 2.70 13.18 10.47
C GLY A 42 2.09 14.56 10.24
N ASN A 43 0.88 14.62 9.67
CA ASN A 43 0.16 15.81 9.24
C ASN A 43 0.85 16.59 8.11
N TYR A 44 1.54 15.87 7.21
CA TYR A 44 2.13 16.45 6.01
C TYR A 44 1.37 16.00 4.76
N THR A 45 1.17 16.92 3.82
CA THR A 45 0.79 16.54 2.46
C THR A 45 1.98 15.86 1.76
N VAL A 46 1.71 15.14 0.67
CA VAL A 46 2.77 14.49 -0.12
C VAL A 46 3.77 15.52 -0.68
N TYR A 47 3.31 16.74 -1.01
CA TYR A 47 4.18 17.81 -1.50
C TYR A 47 5.05 18.43 -0.40
N ASP A 48 4.50 18.62 0.81
CA ASP A 48 5.23 19.27 1.91
C ASP A 48 6.35 18.39 2.45
N ASN A 49 6.11 17.07 2.56
CA ASN A 49 7.11 16.12 3.01
C ASN A 49 6.99 14.77 2.29
N PRO A 50 7.51 14.65 1.05
CA PRO A 50 7.43 13.39 0.29
C PRO A 50 8.08 12.21 1.02
N SER A 51 9.14 12.46 1.79
CA SER A 51 9.87 11.41 2.50
C SER A 51 9.05 10.74 3.60
N ALA A 52 8.08 11.43 4.19
CA ALA A 52 7.19 10.86 5.20
C ALA A 52 6.34 9.71 4.63
N TYR A 53 5.96 9.80 3.35
CA TYR A 53 5.18 8.78 2.66
C TYR A 53 6.01 7.57 2.24
N GLU A 54 7.35 7.67 2.26
CA GLU A 54 8.25 6.58 1.89
C GLU A 54 8.60 5.66 3.07
N VAL A 55 8.48 6.15 4.31
CA VAL A 55 8.86 5.42 5.54
C VAL A 55 8.14 4.08 5.64
N TYR A 56 6.85 4.06 5.29
CA TYR A 56 6.00 2.88 5.41
C TYR A 56 5.43 2.42 4.06
N ASN A 57 6.13 2.69 2.95
CA ASN A 57 5.64 2.46 1.60
C ASN A 57 5.86 1.00 1.13
N PRO A 58 4.80 0.19 0.90
CA PRO A 58 4.95 -1.23 0.56
C PRO A 58 5.69 -1.48 -0.77
N VAL A 59 5.56 -0.58 -1.75
CA VAL A 59 6.24 -0.69 -3.05
C VAL A 59 7.76 -0.82 -2.92
N ASN A 60 8.35 -0.25 -1.85
CA ASN A 60 9.80 -0.32 -1.60
C ASN A 60 10.27 -1.72 -1.15
N TYR A 61 9.37 -2.66 -0.91
CA TYR A 61 9.66 -3.98 -0.35
C TYR A 61 9.15 -5.15 -1.21
N VAL A 62 8.71 -4.87 -2.44
CA VAL A 62 8.13 -5.88 -3.35
C VAL A 62 9.09 -7.04 -3.64
N ALA A 63 10.39 -6.77 -3.70
CA ALA A 63 11.41 -7.80 -3.91
C ALA A 63 11.45 -8.87 -2.80
N ASN A 64 10.88 -8.58 -1.64
CA ASN A 64 10.83 -9.48 -0.49
C ASN A 64 9.50 -10.25 -0.40
N TRP A 65 8.54 -10.02 -1.31
CA TRP A 65 7.24 -10.67 -1.29
C TRP A 65 7.39 -12.13 -1.72
N THR A 66 6.95 -13.04 -0.86
CA THR A 66 7.17 -14.49 -1.05
C THR A 66 5.90 -15.33 -0.84
N GLN A 67 4.88 -14.77 -0.20
CA GLN A 67 3.64 -15.44 0.13
C GLN A 67 2.66 -15.32 -1.05
N PRO A 68 1.94 -16.41 -1.41
CA PRO A 68 0.76 -16.30 -2.24
C PRO A 68 -0.22 -15.28 -1.65
N MET A 69 -0.79 -14.43 -2.51
CA MET A 69 -1.69 -13.36 -2.08
C MET A 69 -2.92 -13.27 -2.97
N LEU A 70 -4.11 -13.28 -2.36
CA LEU A 70 -5.36 -12.92 -3.03
C LEU A 70 -5.53 -11.40 -2.96
N ILE A 71 -5.74 -10.75 -4.11
CA ILE A 71 -6.03 -9.32 -4.21
C ILE A 71 -7.53 -9.11 -4.47
N ILE A 72 -8.18 -8.29 -3.65
CA ILE A 72 -9.57 -7.85 -3.81
C ILE A 72 -9.56 -6.32 -3.92
N VAL A 73 -10.16 -5.81 -4.99
CA VAL A 73 -10.28 -4.37 -5.28
C VAL A 73 -11.71 -4.00 -5.65
N GLY A 74 -12.08 -2.73 -5.45
CA GLY A 74 -13.33 -2.15 -5.95
C GLY A 74 -13.07 -0.98 -6.89
N ALA A 75 -13.56 -1.04 -8.13
CA ALA A 75 -13.40 0.01 -9.14
C ALA A 75 -14.06 1.37 -8.76
N HIS A 76 -14.95 1.36 -7.76
CA HIS A 76 -15.64 2.53 -7.24
C HIS A 76 -15.26 2.85 -5.78
N ASP A 77 -14.15 2.30 -5.27
CA ASP A 77 -13.59 2.73 -3.99
C ASP A 77 -12.69 3.95 -4.23
N TYR A 78 -13.24 5.15 -4.02
CA TYR A 78 -12.49 6.40 -4.18
C TYR A 78 -11.56 6.71 -2.99
N ARG A 79 -11.70 5.98 -1.87
CA ARG A 79 -10.78 6.08 -0.72
C ARG A 79 -9.47 5.35 -1.00
N VAL A 80 -9.55 4.21 -1.70
CA VAL A 80 -8.38 3.43 -2.14
C VAL A 80 -8.55 3.08 -3.61
N PRO A 81 -7.99 3.90 -4.52
CA PRO A 81 -8.15 3.70 -5.95
C PRO A 81 -7.71 2.32 -6.42
N GLU A 82 -8.42 1.75 -7.40
CA GLU A 82 -8.18 0.39 -7.92
C GLU A 82 -6.74 0.15 -8.37
N THR A 83 -6.05 1.21 -8.81
CA THR A 83 -4.64 1.17 -9.22
C THR A 83 -3.72 0.67 -8.13
N GLN A 84 -4.07 0.85 -6.85
CA GLN A 84 -3.31 0.34 -5.71
C GLN A 84 -3.28 -1.20 -5.72
N GLY A 85 -4.44 -1.85 -5.87
CA GLY A 85 -4.47 -3.31 -5.93
C GLY A 85 -3.98 -3.88 -7.27
N ILE A 86 -4.19 -3.18 -8.39
CA ILE A 86 -3.60 -3.56 -9.68
C ILE A 86 -2.07 -3.52 -9.61
N GLY A 87 -1.49 -2.51 -8.95
CA GLY A 87 -0.06 -2.42 -8.69
C GLY A 87 0.46 -3.60 -7.88
N ALA A 88 -0.22 -3.94 -6.79
CA ALA A 88 0.12 -5.11 -5.98
C ALA A 88 0.01 -6.44 -6.77
N PHE A 89 -1.04 -6.61 -7.58
CA PHE A 89 -1.21 -7.78 -8.45
C PHE A 89 -0.06 -7.92 -9.46
N THR A 90 0.34 -6.81 -10.08
CA THR A 90 1.42 -6.77 -11.07
C THR A 90 2.77 -7.08 -10.43
N ALA A 91 3.04 -6.55 -9.23
CA ALA A 91 4.28 -6.83 -8.51
C ALA A 91 4.45 -8.31 -8.09
N LEU A 92 3.37 -9.10 -8.10
CA LEU A 92 3.36 -10.53 -7.77
C LEU A 92 3.57 -11.44 -9.00
N GLN A 93 3.63 -10.90 -10.22
CA GLN A 93 3.86 -11.67 -11.46
C GLN A 93 5.37 -11.85 -11.73
#